data_AF-A0AAD0L7A5-F1
#
_entry.id   AF-A0AAD0L7A5-F1
#
_cell.length_a   1.000
_cell.length_b   1.000
_cell.length_c   1.000
_cell.angle_alpha   90.00
_cell.angle_beta   90.00
_cell.angle_gamma   90.00
#
_symmetry.space_group_name_H-M   'P 1'
#
loop_
_entity.id
_entity.type
_entity.pdbx_description
1 polymer ?
#
loop_
_entity_poly.entity_id
_entity_poly.type
_entity_poly.pdbx_seq_one_letter_code
_entity_poly.pdbx_strand_id
1 'polypeptide(L)'
;MSTEQRLIAIEEISEANAPAIYVAGGLQQFIDLVKSEVLGEVPDLKTRKGRERIASLAAKVSKSKTAVEKPGRDYLRRLKEMPKVVEAELRDFVTKMDALRDETRRPLTEWEAAEDARIDRHNDRLNWLKTLADDLGELSSLHIKGLIAEAEGMQLGDHWEEFEAEAANTKDKVLTTLRAALQKREQFETEQAELTRLRREAEQRAEQDRIRLAQEAAVEAERQRVAQQQQAEREAAARREQELLDQAAAQEREAENQRLQLKLQAEQAERARVQAEADRVAAEQRMEQERQAAARRQEEAAEQARQEERRRADAAAAEILRQQEAREADKAHRASINRTALEAFIAEGMPEACAKQAVTLIAQRKIPNIAISY
;
A
#
# COMPACT_ATOMS: atom_id res chain seq x y z
N MET A 1 -7.47 -129.32 -5.07
CA MET A 1 -6.90 -129.79 -6.35
C MET A 1 -5.63 -130.55 -6.03
N SER A 2 -5.74 -131.88 -5.94
CA SER A 2 -4.62 -132.78 -5.64
C SER A 2 -3.80 -132.95 -6.90
N THR A 3 -2.75 -132.14 -7.07
CA THR A 3 -1.74 -132.37 -8.10
C THR A 3 -1.01 -133.65 -7.75
N GLU A 4 -1.10 -134.66 -8.62
CA GLU A 4 -0.17 -135.80 -8.64
C GLU A 4 1.25 -135.24 -8.57
N GLN A 5 1.87 -135.30 -7.39
CA GLN A 5 3.28 -135.00 -7.23
C GLN A 5 4.02 -136.12 -7.96
N ARG A 6 4.45 -135.85 -9.21
CA ARG A 6 5.53 -136.62 -9.81
C ARG A 6 6.67 -136.63 -8.80
N LEU A 7 7.00 -137.81 -8.31
CA LEU A 7 8.18 -138.03 -7.46
C LEU A 7 9.40 -137.71 -8.31
N ILE A 8 9.93 -136.50 -8.16
CA ILE A 8 11.15 -136.07 -8.85
C ILE A 8 12.31 -136.76 -8.12
N ALA A 9 13.20 -137.43 -8.85
CA ALA A 9 14.40 -137.99 -8.26
C ALA A 9 15.38 -136.86 -7.88
N ILE A 10 16.25 -137.09 -6.89
CA ILE A 10 17.23 -136.07 -6.45
C ILE A 10 18.17 -135.68 -7.61
N GLU A 11 18.45 -136.62 -8.50
CA GLU A 11 19.28 -136.46 -9.69
C GLU A 11 18.59 -135.63 -10.79
N GLU A 12 17.27 -135.49 -10.74
CA GLU A 12 16.45 -134.79 -11.73
C GLU A 12 16.12 -133.34 -11.33
N ILE A 13 16.66 -132.86 -10.20
CA ILE A 13 16.52 -131.47 -9.78
C ILE A 13 17.22 -130.57 -10.80
N SER A 14 16.45 -129.67 -11.40
CA SER A 14 16.88 -128.79 -12.48
C SER A 14 16.28 -127.39 -12.30
N GLU A 15 16.73 -126.45 -13.13
CA GLU A 15 16.15 -125.09 -13.13
C GLU A 15 14.66 -125.07 -13.49
N ALA A 16 14.22 -125.96 -14.40
CA ALA A 16 12.84 -125.97 -14.89
C ALA A 16 11.83 -126.43 -13.84
N ASN A 17 12.22 -127.33 -12.93
CA ASN A 17 11.36 -127.83 -11.85
C ASN A 17 11.62 -127.17 -10.49
N ALA A 18 12.64 -126.32 -10.37
CA ALA A 18 12.96 -125.59 -9.15
C ALA A 18 11.75 -124.81 -8.56
N PRO A 19 10.91 -124.12 -9.35
CA PRO A 19 9.72 -123.44 -8.81
C PRO A 19 8.68 -124.38 -8.18
N ALA A 20 8.62 -125.64 -8.59
CA ALA A 20 7.72 -126.65 -8.03
C ALA A 20 8.34 -127.36 -6.80
N ILE A 21 9.67 -127.44 -6.74
CA ILE A 21 10.43 -128.12 -5.68
C ILE A 21 10.64 -127.22 -4.46
N TYR A 22 11.13 -125.99 -4.67
CA TYR A 22 11.55 -125.08 -3.59
C TYR A 22 10.38 -124.22 -3.10
N VAL A 23 9.30 -124.89 -2.72
CA VAL A 23 8.10 -124.31 -2.12
C VAL A 23 7.97 -124.78 -0.67
N ALA A 24 7.07 -124.14 0.09
CA ALA A 24 6.76 -124.58 1.44
C ALA A 24 6.36 -126.06 1.46
N GLY A 25 7.10 -126.89 2.22
CA GLY A 25 6.89 -128.34 2.31
C GLY A 25 7.39 -129.17 1.11
N GLY A 26 7.81 -128.54 0.00
CA GLY A 26 8.19 -129.24 -1.23
C GLY A 26 9.44 -130.13 -1.11
N LEU A 27 10.32 -129.82 -0.15
CA LEU A 27 11.54 -130.61 0.09
C LEU A 27 11.30 -131.87 0.92
N GLN A 28 10.12 -132.01 1.54
CA GLN A 28 9.81 -133.14 2.42
C GLN A 28 9.89 -134.48 1.69
N GLN A 29 9.47 -134.53 0.42
CA GLN A 29 9.56 -135.73 -0.41
C GLN A 29 10.98 -136.30 -0.53
N PHE A 30 12.01 -135.44 -0.61
CA PHE A 30 13.40 -135.87 -0.71
C PHE A 30 13.93 -136.32 0.65
N ILE A 31 13.47 -135.71 1.74
CA ILE A 31 13.79 -136.16 3.10
C ILE A 31 13.21 -137.56 3.32
N ASP A 32 11.96 -137.79 2.93
CA ASP A 32 11.28 -139.07 3.11
C ASP A 32 11.89 -140.16 2.21
N LEU A 33 12.27 -139.82 0.97
CA LEU A 33 13.01 -140.71 0.08
C LEU A 33 14.34 -141.17 0.72
N VAL A 34 15.17 -140.22 1.16
CA VAL A 34 16.48 -140.53 1.78
C VAL A 34 16.29 -141.30 3.10
N LYS A 35 15.28 -140.97 3.91
CA LYS A 35 14.95 -141.70 5.14
C LYS A 35 14.60 -143.16 4.83
N SER A 36 13.74 -143.40 3.84
CA SER A 36 13.35 -144.76 3.43
C SER A 36 14.56 -145.60 3.03
N GLU A 37 15.46 -145.02 2.22
CA GLU A 37 16.67 -145.72 1.78
C GLU A 37 17.67 -146.02 2.91
N VAL A 38 17.80 -145.13 3.89
CA VAL A 38 18.80 -145.26 4.97
C VAL A 38 18.28 -146.11 6.13
N LEU A 39 16.99 -146.03 6.44
CA LEU A 39 16.36 -146.79 7.53
C LEU A 39 15.87 -148.18 7.09
N GLY A 40 15.83 -148.45 5.79
CA GLY A 40 15.47 -149.76 5.24
C GLY A 40 16.51 -150.86 5.54
N GLU A 41 17.71 -150.49 5.99
CA GLU A 41 18.78 -151.42 6.36
C GLU A 41 19.22 -151.13 7.80
N VAL A 42 19.37 -152.17 8.64
CA VAL A 42 19.95 -152.06 9.99
C VAL A 42 21.26 -152.87 10.03
N PRO A 43 22.42 -152.27 9.68
CA PRO A 43 23.70 -153.00 9.69
C PRO A 43 24.17 -153.34 11.11
N ASP A 44 24.82 -154.50 11.28
CA ASP A 44 25.34 -154.94 12.59
C ASP A 44 26.61 -154.16 13.01
N LEU A 45 26.47 -153.34 14.05
CA LEU A 45 27.53 -152.53 14.66
C LEU A 45 28.70 -153.34 15.24
N LYS A 46 28.49 -154.63 15.57
CA LYS A 46 29.55 -155.50 16.11
C LYS A 46 30.58 -155.87 15.04
N THR A 47 30.21 -155.80 13.75
CA THR A 47 31.10 -156.10 12.63
C THR A 47 31.73 -154.85 12.04
N ARG A 48 32.99 -154.97 11.55
CA ARG A 48 33.65 -153.89 10.80
C ARG A 48 32.84 -153.48 9.56
N LYS A 49 32.34 -154.47 8.82
CA LYS A 49 31.52 -154.28 7.61
C LYS A 49 30.23 -153.50 7.89
N GLY A 50 29.54 -153.79 9.00
CA GLY A 50 28.33 -153.06 9.40
C GLY A 50 28.60 -151.60 9.76
N ARG A 51 29.70 -151.31 10.48
CA ARG A 51 30.12 -149.91 10.76
C ARG A 51 30.49 -149.14 9.49
N GLU A 52 31.20 -149.77 8.56
CA GLU A 52 31.53 -149.18 7.25
C GLU A 52 30.27 -148.92 6.41
N ARG A 53 29.26 -149.80 6.47
CA ARG A 53 27.96 -149.58 5.82
C ARG A 53 27.21 -148.39 6.41
N ILE A 54 27.18 -148.24 7.72
CA ILE A 54 26.56 -147.08 8.39
C ILE A 54 27.26 -145.77 7.98
N ALA A 55 28.59 -145.76 7.93
CA ALA A 55 29.34 -144.60 7.42
C ALA A 55 28.98 -144.27 5.96
N SER A 56 28.81 -145.30 5.11
CA SER A 56 28.39 -145.14 3.72
C SER A 56 26.98 -144.59 3.59
N LEU A 57 26.03 -145.06 4.41
CA LEU A 57 24.66 -144.54 4.46
C LEU A 57 24.63 -143.06 4.92
N ALA A 58 25.41 -142.70 5.94
CA ALA A 58 25.56 -141.31 6.38
C ALA A 58 26.19 -140.40 5.29
N ALA A 59 27.16 -140.92 4.54
CA ALA A 59 27.74 -140.22 3.39
C ALA A 59 26.68 -140.01 2.28
N LYS A 60 25.80 -140.98 2.04
CA LYS A 60 24.67 -140.84 1.11
C LYS A 60 23.72 -139.72 1.54
N VAL A 61 23.34 -139.65 2.81
CA VAL A 61 22.53 -138.54 3.36
C VAL A 61 23.19 -137.18 3.07
N SER A 62 24.49 -137.07 3.32
CA SER A 62 25.24 -135.82 3.10
C SER A 62 25.31 -135.44 1.61
N LYS A 63 25.46 -136.42 0.72
CA LYS A 63 25.46 -136.23 -0.73
C LYS A 63 24.08 -135.77 -1.22
N SER A 64 23.01 -136.44 -0.79
CA SER A 64 21.62 -136.09 -1.13
C SER A 64 21.23 -134.70 -0.63
N LYS A 65 21.62 -134.34 0.61
CA LYS A 65 21.43 -132.97 1.14
C LYS A 65 22.06 -131.94 0.22
N THR A 66 23.30 -132.15 -0.18
CA THR A 66 24.04 -131.21 -1.04
C THR A 66 23.42 -131.10 -2.43
N ALA A 67 22.96 -132.23 -2.98
CA ALA A 67 22.29 -132.29 -4.28
C ALA A 67 20.96 -131.53 -4.30
N VAL A 68 20.23 -131.48 -3.18
CA VAL A 68 19.00 -130.68 -3.05
C VAL A 68 19.29 -129.23 -2.68
N GLU A 69 20.24 -128.95 -1.79
CA GLU A 69 20.51 -127.60 -1.29
C GLU A 69 21.15 -126.69 -2.34
N LYS A 70 22.12 -127.20 -3.12
CA LYS A 70 22.89 -126.39 -4.07
C LYS A 70 21.99 -125.78 -5.17
N PRO A 71 21.16 -126.56 -5.90
CA PRO A 71 20.25 -125.97 -6.89
C PRO A 71 19.22 -125.03 -6.26
N GLY A 72 18.84 -125.24 -5.00
CA GLY A 72 17.93 -124.37 -4.26
C GLY A 72 18.54 -123.02 -3.93
N ARG A 73 19.82 -122.99 -3.52
CA ARG A 73 20.57 -121.73 -3.33
C ARG A 73 20.77 -121.00 -4.66
N ASP A 74 21.03 -121.72 -5.75
CA ASP A 74 21.18 -121.14 -7.09
C ASP A 74 19.85 -120.55 -7.59
N TYR A 75 18.73 -121.26 -7.38
CA TYR A 75 17.37 -120.76 -7.65
C TYR A 75 17.04 -119.51 -6.82
N LEU A 76 17.29 -119.55 -5.50
CA LEU A 76 17.07 -118.40 -4.61
C LEU A 76 17.89 -117.17 -5.03
N ARG A 77 19.14 -117.37 -5.47
CA ARG A 77 19.97 -116.27 -6.00
C ARG A 77 19.33 -115.65 -7.23
N ARG A 78 18.87 -116.45 -8.19
CA ARG A 78 18.18 -115.95 -9.40
C ARG A 78 16.90 -115.21 -9.06
N LEU A 79 16.10 -115.74 -8.14
CA LEU A 79 14.88 -115.06 -7.66
C LEU A 79 15.19 -113.70 -7.03
N LYS A 80 16.30 -113.56 -6.29
CA LYS A 80 16.69 -112.29 -5.68
C LYS A 80 17.23 -111.27 -6.68
N GLU A 81 17.81 -111.70 -7.79
CA GLU A 81 18.28 -110.81 -8.85
C GLU A 81 17.16 -110.34 -9.79
N MET A 82 16.08 -111.13 -9.93
CA MET A 82 14.98 -110.82 -10.85
C MET A 82 14.30 -109.46 -10.58
N PRO A 83 13.99 -109.06 -9.33
CA PRO A 83 13.43 -107.73 -9.04
C PRO A 83 14.31 -106.60 -9.56
N LYS A 84 15.63 -106.68 -9.40
CA LYS A 84 16.56 -105.65 -9.86
C LYS A 84 16.52 -105.46 -11.38
N VAL A 85 16.43 -106.56 -12.13
CA VAL A 85 16.33 -106.53 -13.58
C VAL A 85 14.99 -105.92 -14.01
N VAL A 86 13.89 -106.35 -13.38
CA VAL A 86 12.55 -105.85 -13.68
C VAL A 86 12.42 -104.36 -13.34
N GLU A 87 12.94 -103.93 -12.19
CA GLU A 87 12.94 -102.52 -11.78
C GLU A 87 13.75 -101.65 -12.75
N ALA A 88 14.92 -102.12 -13.20
CA ALA A 88 15.73 -101.40 -14.17
C ALA A 88 15.00 -101.25 -15.52
N GLU A 89 14.38 -102.32 -16.01
CA GLU A 89 13.62 -102.30 -17.26
C GLU A 89 12.38 -101.40 -17.16
N LEU A 90 11.63 -101.47 -16.05
CA LEU A 90 10.48 -100.60 -15.83
C LEU A 90 10.89 -99.12 -15.77
N ARG A 91 12.02 -98.81 -15.13
CA ARG A 91 12.54 -97.44 -15.07
C ARG A 91 12.93 -96.93 -16.44
N ASP A 92 13.64 -97.75 -17.24
CA ASP A 92 14.03 -97.40 -18.60
C ASP A 92 12.79 -97.18 -19.48
N PHE A 93 11.80 -98.07 -19.39
CA PHE A 93 10.53 -97.94 -20.10
C PHE A 93 9.81 -96.63 -19.75
N VAL A 94 9.62 -96.32 -18.46
CA VAL A 94 8.95 -95.08 -18.02
C VAL A 94 9.70 -93.86 -18.53
N THR A 95 11.03 -93.84 -18.39
CA THR A 95 11.87 -92.72 -18.85
C THR A 95 11.72 -92.49 -20.35
N LYS A 96 11.74 -93.56 -21.16
CA LYS A 96 11.56 -93.48 -22.61
C LYS A 96 10.15 -93.03 -23.00
N MET A 97 9.12 -93.50 -22.28
CA MET A 97 7.73 -93.09 -22.52
C MET A 97 7.49 -91.63 -22.16
N ASP A 98 8.08 -91.14 -21.07
CA ASP A 98 8.03 -89.71 -20.70
C ASP A 98 8.73 -88.86 -21.77
N ALA A 99 9.92 -89.25 -22.22
CA ALA A 99 10.64 -88.55 -23.29
C ALA A 99 9.83 -88.53 -24.60
N LEU A 100 9.21 -89.67 -24.97
CA LEU A 100 8.37 -89.75 -26.16
C LEU A 100 7.13 -88.86 -26.04
N ARG A 101 6.47 -88.81 -24.87
CA ARG A 101 5.35 -87.89 -24.60
C ARG A 101 5.78 -86.45 -24.81
N ASP A 102 6.91 -86.05 -24.23
CA ASP A 102 7.39 -84.68 -24.28
C ASP A 102 7.81 -84.30 -25.72
N GLU A 103 8.50 -85.18 -26.45
CA GLU A 103 8.83 -84.96 -27.86
C GLU A 103 7.58 -84.90 -28.75
N THR A 104 6.58 -85.74 -28.48
CA THR A 104 5.31 -85.72 -29.21
C THR A 104 4.53 -84.42 -28.95
N ARG A 105 4.59 -83.88 -27.73
CA ARG A 105 3.93 -82.62 -27.36
C ARG A 105 4.72 -81.39 -27.79
N ARG A 106 6.04 -81.49 -27.97
CA ARG A 106 6.94 -80.35 -28.25
C ARG A 106 6.44 -79.44 -29.38
N PRO A 107 5.98 -79.93 -30.56
CA PRO A 107 5.49 -79.05 -31.62
C PRO A 107 4.30 -78.19 -31.19
N LEU A 108 3.38 -78.73 -30.38
CA LEU A 108 2.25 -77.97 -29.85
C LEU A 108 2.73 -76.91 -28.86
N THR A 109 3.64 -77.26 -27.95
CA THR A 109 4.19 -76.31 -26.97
C THR A 109 4.99 -75.19 -27.62
N GLU A 110 5.76 -75.48 -28.67
CA GLU A 110 6.47 -74.46 -29.45
C GLU A 110 5.51 -73.54 -30.20
N TRP A 111 4.42 -74.09 -30.75
CA TRP A 111 3.38 -73.30 -31.40
C TRP A 111 2.61 -72.42 -30.41
N GLU A 112 2.18 -72.97 -29.26
CA GLU A 112 1.51 -72.22 -28.17
C GLU A 112 2.37 -71.03 -27.74
N ALA A 113 3.67 -71.24 -27.49
CA ALA A 113 4.59 -70.18 -27.11
C ALA A 113 4.83 -69.14 -28.22
N ALA A 114 4.91 -69.57 -29.48
CA ALA A 114 5.07 -68.67 -30.61
C ALA A 114 3.81 -67.81 -30.84
N GLU A 115 2.63 -68.39 -30.59
CA GLU A 115 1.34 -67.73 -30.72
C GLU A 115 1.13 -66.70 -29.60
N ASP A 116 1.43 -67.05 -28.35
CA ASP A 116 1.42 -66.11 -27.22
C ASP A 116 2.37 -64.93 -27.50
N ALA A 117 3.59 -65.20 -27.96
CA ALA A 117 4.56 -64.16 -28.33
C ALA A 117 4.11 -63.31 -29.53
N ARG A 118 3.30 -63.87 -30.44
CA ARG A 118 2.70 -63.12 -31.56
C ARG A 118 1.67 -62.14 -31.03
N ILE A 119 0.75 -62.62 -30.20
CA ILE A 119 -0.32 -61.82 -29.58
C ILE A 119 0.28 -60.71 -28.71
N ASP A 120 1.26 -61.02 -27.86
CA ASP A 120 1.92 -60.04 -26.99
C ASP A 120 2.58 -58.92 -27.81
N ARG A 121 3.28 -59.25 -28.90
CA ARG A 121 3.88 -58.25 -29.79
C ARG A 121 2.85 -57.29 -30.40
N HIS A 122 1.65 -57.78 -30.76
CA HIS A 122 0.57 -56.91 -31.25
C HIS A 122 0.05 -56.01 -30.13
N ASN A 123 -0.21 -56.58 -28.95
CA ASN A 123 -0.70 -55.86 -27.79
C ASN A 123 0.30 -54.78 -27.32
N ASP A 124 1.60 -55.09 -27.28
CA ASP A 124 2.65 -54.14 -26.92
C ASP A 124 2.68 -52.96 -27.88
N ARG A 125 2.53 -53.21 -29.19
CA ARG A 125 2.52 -52.16 -30.20
C ARG A 125 1.25 -51.32 -30.16
N LEU A 126 0.09 -51.92 -29.88
CA LEU A 126 -1.15 -51.20 -29.59
C LEU A 126 -1.03 -50.34 -28.34
N ASN A 127 -0.40 -50.87 -27.29
CA ASN A 127 -0.19 -50.15 -26.04
C ASN A 127 0.76 -48.98 -26.24
N TRP A 128 1.89 -49.17 -26.93
CA TRP A 128 2.79 -48.10 -27.32
C TRP A 128 2.04 -46.98 -28.05
N LEU A 129 1.20 -47.32 -29.03
CA LEU A 129 0.41 -46.35 -29.77
C LEU A 129 -0.55 -45.56 -28.85
N LYS A 130 -1.20 -46.23 -27.90
CA LYS A 130 -2.08 -45.59 -26.89
C LYS A 130 -1.28 -44.61 -26.01
N THR A 131 -0.08 -44.99 -25.56
CA THR A 131 0.76 -44.14 -24.70
C THR A 131 1.21 -42.84 -25.35
N LEU A 132 1.23 -42.74 -26.69
CA LEU A 132 1.55 -41.48 -27.37
C LEU A 132 0.54 -40.38 -27.05
N ALA A 133 -0.69 -40.72 -26.67
CA ALA A 133 -1.75 -39.76 -26.34
C ALA A 133 -1.85 -39.44 -24.84
N ASP A 134 -0.96 -39.99 -24.01
CA ASP A 134 -0.95 -39.75 -22.57
C ASP A 134 -0.20 -38.45 -22.21
N ASP A 135 -0.58 -37.83 -21.10
CA ASP A 135 0.12 -36.70 -20.46
C ASP A 135 0.52 -35.52 -21.38
N LEU A 136 -0.32 -35.20 -22.37
CA LEU A 136 -0.05 -34.15 -23.38
C LEU A 136 -0.01 -32.72 -22.83
N GLY A 137 -0.44 -32.49 -21.59
CA GLY A 137 -0.74 -31.15 -21.05
C GLY A 137 0.47 -30.19 -20.97
N GLU A 138 1.67 -30.71 -20.72
CA GLU A 138 2.88 -29.90 -20.56
C GLU A 138 3.72 -29.80 -21.85
N LEU A 139 3.35 -30.55 -22.89
CA LEU A 139 4.12 -30.61 -24.12
C LEU A 139 3.96 -29.33 -24.95
N SER A 140 5.05 -28.97 -25.65
CA SER A 140 5.04 -27.89 -26.64
C SER A 140 4.35 -28.35 -27.93
N SER A 141 3.92 -27.40 -28.76
CA SER A 141 3.36 -27.71 -30.08
C SER A 141 4.33 -28.54 -30.95
N LEU A 142 5.64 -28.28 -30.83
CA LEU A 142 6.68 -29.04 -31.54
C LEU A 142 6.75 -30.50 -31.10
N HIS A 143 6.69 -30.78 -29.79
CA HIS A 143 6.71 -32.15 -29.29
C HIS A 143 5.44 -32.92 -29.71
N ILE A 144 4.26 -32.28 -29.64
CA ILE A 144 3.01 -32.92 -30.07
C ILE A 144 3.05 -33.23 -31.57
N LYS A 145 3.64 -32.36 -32.41
CA LYS A 145 3.89 -32.66 -33.84
C LYS A 145 4.78 -33.89 -34.04
N GLY A 146 5.79 -34.06 -33.20
CA GLY A 146 6.64 -35.26 -33.19
C GLY A 146 5.83 -36.53 -32.91
N LEU A 147 5.00 -36.53 -31.86
CA LEU A 147 4.12 -37.65 -31.51
C LEU A 147 3.12 -37.99 -32.63
N ILE A 148 2.57 -36.97 -33.31
CA ILE A 148 1.71 -37.18 -34.49
C ILE A 148 2.50 -37.89 -35.59
N ALA A 149 3.72 -37.45 -35.89
CA ALA A 149 4.55 -38.08 -36.91
C ALA A 149 4.91 -39.54 -36.56
N GLU A 150 5.16 -39.84 -35.29
CA GLU A 150 5.40 -41.20 -34.81
C GLU A 150 4.16 -42.10 -35.02
N ALA A 151 2.98 -41.63 -34.61
CA ALA A 151 1.73 -42.34 -34.83
C ALA A 151 1.42 -42.52 -36.32
N GLU A 152 1.61 -41.49 -37.15
CA GLU A 152 1.41 -41.53 -38.61
C GLU A 152 2.39 -42.51 -39.28
N GLY A 153 3.64 -42.54 -38.82
CA GLY A 153 4.69 -43.43 -39.32
C GLY A 153 4.45 -44.92 -39.04
N MET A 154 3.59 -45.26 -38.08
CA MET A 154 3.21 -46.65 -37.84
C MET A 154 2.44 -47.22 -39.03
N GLN A 155 3.02 -48.17 -39.75
CA GLN A 155 2.38 -48.82 -40.89
C GLN A 155 1.27 -49.78 -40.43
N LEU A 156 0.13 -49.73 -41.10
CA LEU A 156 -0.93 -50.74 -41.04
C LEU A 156 -0.75 -51.71 -42.22
N GLY A 157 -1.32 -52.91 -42.12
CA GLY A 157 -1.30 -53.91 -43.17
C GLY A 157 -1.17 -55.33 -42.62
N ASP A 158 -0.91 -56.29 -43.51
CA ASP A 158 -0.94 -57.75 -43.26
C ASP A 158 -0.18 -58.21 -42.02
N HIS A 159 0.90 -57.51 -41.66
CA HIS A 159 1.71 -57.81 -40.47
C HIS A 159 0.97 -57.58 -39.14
N TRP A 160 -0.25 -57.05 -39.14
CA TRP A 160 -1.12 -56.95 -37.97
C TRP A 160 -2.14 -58.09 -37.88
N GLU A 161 -2.30 -58.89 -38.93
CA GLU A 161 -3.19 -60.04 -38.96
C GLU A 161 -4.61 -59.67 -38.47
N GLU A 162 -5.20 -60.41 -37.53
CA GLU A 162 -6.54 -60.12 -37.01
C GLU A 162 -6.64 -58.80 -36.21
N PHE A 163 -5.51 -58.23 -35.80
CA PHE A 163 -5.45 -56.99 -35.03
C PHE A 163 -5.44 -55.73 -35.92
N GLU A 164 -5.40 -55.85 -37.25
CA GLU A 164 -5.28 -54.70 -38.16
C GLU A 164 -6.42 -53.69 -37.94
N ALA A 165 -7.66 -54.17 -37.80
CA ALA A 165 -8.82 -53.31 -37.58
C ALA A 165 -8.75 -52.58 -36.22
N GLU A 166 -8.26 -53.25 -35.17
CA GLU A 166 -8.05 -52.62 -33.86
C GLU A 166 -6.90 -51.61 -33.90
N ALA A 167 -5.81 -51.92 -34.58
CA ALA A 167 -4.67 -51.03 -34.77
C ALA A 167 -5.07 -49.78 -35.55
N ALA A 168 -5.86 -49.92 -36.62
CA ALA A 168 -6.38 -48.80 -37.39
C ALA A 168 -7.25 -47.88 -36.54
N ASN A 169 -8.22 -48.46 -35.82
CA ASN A 169 -9.10 -47.70 -34.92
C ASN A 169 -8.33 -46.99 -33.79
N THR A 170 -7.34 -47.69 -33.20
CA THR A 170 -6.50 -47.11 -32.14
C THR A 170 -5.65 -45.96 -32.68
N LYS A 171 -5.04 -46.14 -33.87
CA LYS A 171 -4.28 -45.10 -34.55
C LYS A 171 -5.13 -43.86 -34.82
N ASP A 172 -6.33 -44.05 -35.34
CA ASP A 172 -7.24 -42.94 -35.64
C ASP A 172 -7.67 -42.18 -34.39
N LYS A 173 -7.98 -42.89 -33.30
CA LYS A 173 -8.29 -42.29 -32.00
C LYS A 173 -7.11 -41.48 -31.45
N VAL A 174 -5.91 -42.05 -31.46
CA VAL A 174 -4.68 -41.39 -30.99
C VAL A 174 -4.39 -40.14 -31.81
N LEU A 175 -4.44 -40.23 -33.16
CA LEU A 175 -4.24 -39.08 -34.03
C LEU A 175 -5.29 -37.99 -33.82
N THR A 176 -6.55 -38.36 -33.59
CA THR A 176 -7.61 -37.40 -33.28
C THR A 176 -7.32 -36.64 -31.99
N THR A 177 -6.94 -37.36 -30.92
CA THR A 177 -6.58 -36.75 -29.63
C THR A 177 -5.35 -35.84 -29.77
N LEU A 178 -4.28 -36.32 -30.42
CA LEU A 178 -3.06 -35.55 -30.62
C LEU A 178 -3.29 -34.29 -31.45
N ARG A 179 -4.08 -34.36 -32.53
CA ARG A 179 -4.41 -33.19 -33.36
C ARG A 179 -5.24 -32.17 -32.58
N ALA A 180 -6.18 -32.61 -31.76
CA ALA A 180 -6.96 -31.72 -30.89
C ALA A 180 -6.08 -31.05 -29.83
N ALA A 181 -5.13 -31.78 -29.23
CA ALA A 181 -4.16 -31.22 -28.29
C ALA A 181 -3.22 -30.22 -28.97
N LEU A 182 -2.73 -30.53 -30.17
CA LEU A 182 -1.88 -29.64 -30.95
C LEU A 182 -2.59 -28.31 -31.23
N GLN A 183 -3.83 -28.35 -31.70
CA GLN A 183 -4.61 -27.16 -31.99
C GLN A 183 -4.73 -26.25 -30.76
N LYS A 184 -5.09 -26.82 -29.60
CA LYS A 184 -5.18 -26.07 -28.33
C LYS A 184 -3.83 -25.48 -27.94
N ARG A 185 -2.74 -26.23 -28.14
CA ARG A 185 -1.39 -25.79 -27.76
C ARG A 185 -0.88 -24.67 -28.67
N GLU A 186 -1.10 -24.76 -29.97
CA GLU A 186 -0.75 -23.71 -30.93
C GLU A 186 -1.53 -22.42 -30.68
N GLN A 187 -2.82 -22.52 -30.36
CA GLN A 187 -3.63 -21.38 -29.94
C GLN A 187 -3.06 -20.73 -28.69
N PHE A 188 -2.80 -21.51 -27.64
CA PHE A 188 -2.19 -21.03 -26.41
C PHE A 188 -0.84 -20.33 -26.65
N GLU A 189 0.06 -20.94 -27.43
CA GLU A 189 1.37 -20.36 -27.72
C GLU A 189 1.27 -19.06 -28.53
N THR A 190 0.33 -18.99 -29.48
CA THR A 190 0.05 -17.77 -30.25
C THR A 190 -0.49 -16.66 -29.33
N GLU A 191 -1.46 -16.97 -28.47
CA GLU A 191 -2.03 -16.04 -27.50
C GLU A 191 -0.95 -15.50 -26.53
N GLN A 192 -0.04 -16.36 -26.05
CA GLN A 192 1.09 -15.94 -25.21
C GLN A 192 2.06 -15.02 -25.95
N ALA A 193 2.35 -15.31 -27.22
CA ALA A 193 3.22 -14.47 -28.05
C ALA A 193 2.57 -13.09 -28.32
N GLU A 194 1.28 -13.06 -28.62
CA GLU A 194 0.53 -11.82 -28.80
C GLU A 194 0.43 -11.02 -27.51
N LEU A 195 0.15 -11.66 -26.37
CA LEU A 195 0.13 -11.02 -25.06
C LEU A 195 1.48 -10.38 -24.73
N THR A 196 2.58 -11.07 -25.04
CA THR A 196 3.93 -10.54 -24.86
C THR A 196 4.18 -9.33 -25.76
N ARG A 197 3.73 -9.36 -27.02
CA ARG A 197 3.82 -8.21 -27.94
C ARG A 197 3.02 -7.01 -27.41
N LEU A 198 1.78 -7.24 -26.98
CA LEU A 198 0.91 -6.20 -26.44
C LEU A 198 1.48 -5.57 -25.16
N ARG A 199 2.08 -6.36 -24.27
CA ARG A 199 2.77 -5.84 -23.08
C ARG A 199 3.95 -4.94 -23.46
N ARG A 200 4.79 -5.36 -24.41
CA ARG A 200 5.91 -4.53 -24.90
C ARG A 200 5.43 -3.23 -25.54
N GLU A 201 4.37 -3.29 -26.35
CA GLU A 201 3.80 -2.09 -26.97
C GLU A 201 3.20 -1.14 -25.93
N ALA A 202 2.51 -1.68 -24.92
CA ALA A 202 1.97 -0.89 -23.81
C ALA A 202 3.08 -0.23 -22.97
N GLU A 203 4.16 -0.95 -22.67
CA GLU A 203 5.34 -0.41 -21.99
C GLU A 203 6.00 0.71 -22.80
N GLN A 204 6.16 0.53 -24.12
CA GLN A 204 6.71 1.56 -25.00
C GLN A 204 5.83 2.81 -25.05
N ARG A 205 4.50 2.65 -25.16
CA ARG A 205 3.57 3.78 -25.13
C ARG A 205 3.61 4.51 -23.78
N ALA A 206 3.65 3.77 -22.68
CA ALA A 206 3.77 4.35 -21.34
C ALA A 206 5.06 5.15 -21.19
N GLU A 207 6.18 4.64 -21.70
CA GLU A 207 7.45 5.38 -21.67
C GLU A 207 7.42 6.62 -22.56
N GLN A 208 6.85 6.53 -23.78
CA GLN A 208 6.65 7.69 -24.64
C GLN A 208 5.77 8.75 -23.98
N ASP A 209 4.67 8.34 -23.33
CA ASP A 209 3.79 9.25 -22.60
C ASP A 209 4.52 9.87 -21.40
N ARG A 210 5.37 9.14 -20.67
CA ARG A 210 6.22 9.69 -19.60
C ARG A 210 7.19 10.72 -20.13
N ILE A 211 7.85 10.44 -21.26
CA ILE A 211 8.76 11.40 -21.92
C ILE A 211 8.00 12.64 -22.35
N ARG A 212 6.83 12.49 -22.99
CA ARG A 212 5.99 13.61 -23.41
C ARG A 212 5.56 14.47 -22.22
N LEU A 213 5.04 13.85 -21.16
CA LEU A 213 4.64 14.55 -19.93
C LEU A 213 5.83 15.26 -19.27
N ALA A 214 7.01 14.64 -19.24
CA ALA A 214 8.22 15.28 -18.72
C ALA A 214 8.66 16.48 -19.57
N GLN A 215 8.57 16.37 -20.91
CA GLN A 215 8.85 17.48 -21.83
C GLN A 215 7.84 18.62 -21.66
N GLU A 216 6.54 18.31 -21.60
CA GLU A 216 5.47 19.29 -21.36
C GLU A 216 5.66 19.99 -20.01
N ALA A 217 5.95 19.23 -18.94
CA ALA A 217 6.24 19.79 -17.62
C ALA A 217 7.50 20.67 -17.64
N ALA A 218 8.56 20.30 -18.38
CA ALA A 218 9.76 21.12 -18.52
C ALA A 218 9.49 22.42 -19.29
N VAL A 219 8.69 22.37 -20.36
CA VAL A 219 8.27 23.56 -21.12
C VAL A 219 7.41 24.48 -20.24
N GLU A 220 6.48 23.93 -19.48
CA GLU A 220 5.62 24.72 -18.60
C GLU A 220 6.41 25.32 -17.42
N ALA A 221 7.34 24.56 -16.84
CA ALA A 221 8.24 25.07 -15.81
C ALA A 221 9.10 26.23 -16.34
N GLU A 222 9.62 26.13 -17.57
CA GLU A 222 10.38 27.22 -18.19
C GLU A 222 9.48 28.44 -18.47
N ARG A 223 8.25 28.24 -18.97
CA ARG A 223 7.28 29.33 -19.13
C ARG A 223 6.98 30.04 -17.81
N GLN A 224 6.75 29.28 -16.74
CA GLN A 224 6.52 29.85 -15.40
C GLN A 224 7.75 30.62 -14.90
N ARG A 225 8.96 30.10 -15.11
CA ARG A 225 10.21 30.79 -14.75
C ARG A 225 10.37 32.11 -15.51
N VAL A 226 10.14 32.11 -16.82
CA VAL A 226 10.19 33.32 -17.65
C VAL A 226 9.11 34.31 -17.23
N ALA A 227 7.87 33.86 -16.97
CA ALA A 227 6.80 34.73 -16.49
C ALA A 227 7.12 35.34 -15.12
N GLN A 228 7.66 34.56 -14.18
CA GLN A 228 8.12 35.04 -12.88
C GLN A 228 9.27 36.06 -13.01
N GLN A 229 10.25 35.81 -13.90
CA GLN A 229 11.31 36.76 -14.18
C GLN A 229 10.76 38.07 -14.74
N GLN A 230 9.88 38.02 -15.75
CA GLN A 230 9.26 39.21 -16.31
C GLN A 230 8.43 39.97 -15.26
N GLN A 231 7.72 39.26 -14.39
CA GLN A 231 6.97 39.90 -13.32
C GLN A 231 7.90 40.53 -12.27
N ALA A 232 8.95 39.84 -11.84
CA ALA A 232 9.95 40.39 -10.94
C ALA A 232 10.66 41.62 -11.54
N GLU A 233 10.96 41.60 -12.85
CA GLU A 233 11.51 42.76 -13.56
C GLU A 233 10.53 43.94 -13.60
N ARG A 234 9.24 43.69 -13.86
CA ARG A 234 8.19 44.72 -13.82
C ARG A 234 8.02 45.29 -12.42
N GLU A 235 7.98 44.44 -11.40
CA GLU A 235 7.90 44.88 -10.00
C GLU A 235 9.15 45.65 -9.58
N ALA A 236 10.34 45.23 -10.00
CA ALA A 236 11.57 45.96 -9.75
C ALA A 236 11.64 47.28 -10.53
N ALA A 237 11.08 47.35 -11.75
CA ALA A 237 10.95 48.59 -12.51
C ALA A 237 9.94 49.54 -11.85
N ALA A 238 8.78 49.04 -11.44
CA ALA A 238 7.76 49.80 -10.71
C ALA A 238 8.29 50.31 -9.36
N ARG A 239 9.03 49.49 -8.61
CA ARG A 239 9.70 49.94 -7.37
C ARG A 239 10.73 51.03 -7.64
N ARG A 240 11.54 50.91 -8.69
CA ARG A 240 12.49 51.96 -9.09
C ARG A 240 11.79 53.25 -9.49
N GLU A 241 10.70 53.16 -10.24
CA GLU A 241 9.88 54.32 -10.62
C GLU A 241 9.24 54.97 -9.39
N GLN A 242 8.67 54.16 -8.49
CA GLN A 242 8.07 54.65 -7.25
C GLN A 242 9.11 55.27 -6.31
N GLU A 243 10.30 54.69 -6.20
CA GLU A 243 11.41 55.24 -5.42
C GLU A 243 11.90 56.57 -6.02
N LEU A 244 11.95 56.71 -7.35
CA LEU A 244 12.24 57.98 -8.02
C LEU A 244 11.16 59.03 -7.76
N LEU A 245 9.88 58.65 -7.78
CA LEU A 245 8.77 59.53 -7.46
C LEU A 245 8.78 59.94 -5.98
N ASP A 246 9.08 59.01 -5.06
CA ASP A 246 9.18 59.28 -3.64
C ASP A 246 10.39 60.18 -3.33
N GLN A 247 11.53 59.99 -4.02
CA GLN A 247 12.68 60.88 -3.95
C GLN A 247 12.35 62.28 -4.49
N ALA A 248 11.65 62.38 -5.62
CA ALA A 248 11.20 63.67 -6.17
C ALA A 248 10.22 64.37 -5.22
N ALA A 249 9.25 63.65 -4.66
CA ALA A 249 8.31 64.18 -3.68
C ALA A 249 9.00 64.57 -2.36
N ALA A 250 10.01 63.82 -1.92
CA ALA A 250 10.82 64.18 -0.76
C ALA A 250 11.64 65.46 -1.03
N GLN A 251 12.25 65.59 -2.21
CA GLN A 251 12.94 66.81 -2.63
C GLN A 251 12.00 68.01 -2.72
N GLU A 252 10.79 67.83 -3.27
CA GLU A 252 9.78 68.89 -3.29
C GLU A 252 9.34 69.28 -1.87
N ARG A 253 9.10 68.31 -0.98
CA ARG A 253 8.77 68.57 0.43
C ARG A 253 9.92 69.26 1.17
N GLU A 254 11.17 68.88 0.92
CA GLU A 254 12.35 69.55 1.48
C GLU A 254 12.47 70.98 0.96
N ALA A 255 12.29 71.20 -0.34
CA ALA A 255 12.28 72.53 -0.94
C ALA A 255 11.11 73.39 -0.45
N GLU A 256 9.93 72.80 -0.26
CA GLU A 256 8.76 73.46 0.31
C GLU A 256 8.96 73.79 1.79
N ASN A 257 9.50 72.86 2.59
CA ASN A 257 9.86 73.09 3.98
C ASN A 257 10.94 74.18 4.11
N GLN A 258 11.96 74.18 3.25
CA GLN A 258 12.96 75.26 3.21
C GLN A 258 12.33 76.60 2.83
N ARG A 259 11.41 76.64 1.86
CA ARG A 259 10.65 77.84 1.51
C ARG A 259 9.77 78.34 2.66
N LEU A 260 9.07 77.44 3.34
CA LEU A 260 8.28 77.73 4.53
C LEU A 260 9.16 78.23 5.66
N GLN A 261 10.31 77.62 5.90
CA GLN A 261 11.26 78.01 6.93
C GLN A 261 11.86 79.40 6.63
N LEU A 262 12.20 79.69 5.38
CA LEU A 262 12.64 81.03 4.94
C LEU A 262 11.51 82.07 5.08
N LYS A 263 10.27 81.72 4.74
CA LYS A 263 9.11 82.59 4.98
C LYS A 263 8.88 82.84 6.47
N LEU A 264 8.95 81.80 7.29
CA LEU A 264 8.78 81.92 8.74
C LEU A 264 9.91 82.75 9.36
N GLN A 265 11.15 82.60 8.89
CA GLN A 265 12.27 83.45 9.29
C GLN A 265 12.10 84.89 8.84
N ALA A 266 11.60 85.15 7.62
CA ALA A 266 11.31 86.49 7.14
C ALA A 266 10.18 87.15 7.95
N GLU A 267 9.11 86.41 8.26
CA GLU A 267 8.00 86.89 9.08
C GLU A 267 8.42 87.10 10.54
N GLN A 268 9.25 86.22 11.11
CA GLN A 268 9.83 86.41 12.44
C GLN A 268 10.78 87.60 12.48
N ALA A 269 11.60 87.80 11.45
CA ALA A 269 12.48 88.96 11.34
C ALA A 269 11.69 90.26 11.18
N GLU A 270 10.60 90.26 10.39
CA GLU A 270 9.72 91.42 10.26
C GLU A 270 9.01 91.71 11.58
N ARG A 271 8.40 90.70 12.23
CA ARG A 271 7.77 90.85 13.56
C ARG A 271 8.78 91.31 14.61
N ALA A 272 10.02 90.82 14.59
CA ALA A 272 11.07 91.29 15.49
C ALA A 272 11.48 92.74 15.21
N ARG A 273 11.51 93.17 13.94
CA ARG A 273 11.76 94.58 13.59
C ARG A 273 10.61 95.49 14.02
N VAL A 274 9.37 95.08 13.77
CA VAL A 274 8.16 95.82 14.20
C VAL A 274 8.09 95.89 15.73
N GLN A 275 8.40 94.80 16.43
CA GLN A 275 8.43 94.76 17.89
C GLN A 275 9.58 95.60 18.45
N ALA A 276 10.78 95.57 17.87
CA ALA A 276 11.90 96.40 18.29
C ALA A 276 11.66 97.90 18.02
N GLU A 277 10.95 98.24 16.94
CA GLU A 277 10.54 99.61 16.64
C GLU A 277 9.42 100.07 17.60
N ALA A 278 8.44 99.23 17.88
CA ALA A 278 7.42 99.48 18.91
C ALA A 278 8.01 99.63 20.32
N ASP A 279 9.01 98.81 20.68
CA ASP A 279 9.69 98.88 21.97
C ASP A 279 10.59 100.11 22.10
N ARG A 280 11.25 100.56 21.02
CA ARG A 280 11.98 101.86 20.99
C ARG A 280 11.02 103.04 21.16
N VAL A 281 9.90 103.06 20.43
CA VAL A 281 8.91 104.13 20.53
C VAL A 281 8.24 104.13 21.92
N ALA A 282 7.96 102.97 22.50
CA ALA A 282 7.41 102.86 23.85
C ALA A 282 8.44 103.22 24.95
N ALA A 283 9.74 103.01 24.72
CA ALA A 283 10.79 103.43 25.64
C ALA A 283 11.04 104.96 25.59
N GLU A 284 11.04 105.54 24.39
CA GLU A 284 11.15 107.00 24.20
C GLU A 284 9.92 107.74 24.77
N GLN A 285 8.70 107.22 24.55
CA GLN A 285 7.48 107.80 25.13
C GLN A 285 7.41 107.68 26.66
N ARG A 286 7.93 106.59 27.25
CA ARG A 286 7.98 106.42 28.71
C ARG A 286 8.97 107.38 29.38
N MET A 287 10.15 107.59 28.77
CA MET A 287 11.13 108.56 29.30
C MET A 287 10.66 110.02 29.17
N GLU A 288 9.94 110.36 28.10
CA GLU A 288 9.36 111.70 27.92
C GLU A 288 8.19 111.96 28.88
N GLN A 289 7.32 110.97 29.10
CA GLN A 289 6.21 111.07 30.05
C GLN A 289 6.68 111.14 31.51
N GLU A 290 7.74 110.43 31.90
CA GLU A 290 8.30 110.54 33.27
C GLU A 290 8.95 111.89 33.53
N ARG A 291 9.65 112.47 32.55
CA ARG A 291 10.21 113.84 32.67
C ARG A 291 9.13 114.90 32.80
N GLN A 292 8.07 114.81 32.00
CA GLN A 292 6.95 115.76 32.06
C GLN A 292 6.10 115.58 33.33
N ALA A 293 5.93 114.36 33.83
CA ALA A 293 5.21 114.08 35.07
C ALA A 293 6.01 114.46 36.35
N ALA A 294 7.35 114.47 36.30
CA ALA A 294 8.18 114.96 37.41
C ALA A 294 8.20 116.50 37.48
N ALA A 295 8.23 117.18 36.32
CA ALA A 295 8.16 118.65 36.24
C ALA A 295 6.78 119.18 36.67
N ARG A 296 5.68 118.57 36.20
CA ARG A 296 4.31 118.97 36.59
C ARG A 296 4.02 118.74 38.07
N ARG A 297 4.55 117.67 38.69
CA ARG A 297 4.37 117.41 40.13
C ARG A 297 5.09 118.42 41.03
N GLN A 298 6.19 119.04 40.59
CA GLN A 298 6.82 120.13 41.33
C GLN A 298 6.12 121.48 41.14
N GLU A 299 5.59 121.74 39.95
CA GLU A 299 4.84 122.96 39.64
C GLU A 299 3.46 122.97 40.32
N GLU A 300 2.72 121.86 40.28
CA GLU A 300 1.40 121.71 40.91
C GLU A 300 1.47 121.77 42.45
N ALA A 301 2.54 121.27 43.08
CA ALA A 301 2.72 121.36 44.54
C ALA A 301 3.03 122.81 45.01
N ALA A 302 3.72 123.61 44.20
CA ALA A 302 4.00 125.02 44.50
C ALA A 302 2.82 125.95 44.13
N GLU A 303 1.93 125.53 43.25
CA GLU A 303 0.76 126.30 42.81
C GLU A 303 -0.48 126.00 43.67
N GLN A 304 -0.67 124.76 44.15
CA GLN A 304 -1.73 124.43 45.11
C GLN A 304 -1.56 125.16 46.46
N ALA A 305 -0.33 125.33 46.96
CA ALA A 305 -0.07 126.10 48.18
C ALA A 305 -0.41 127.60 48.04
N ARG A 306 -0.30 128.17 46.83
CA ARG A 306 -0.67 129.58 46.54
C ARG A 306 -2.15 129.76 46.23
N GLN A 307 -2.81 128.74 45.68
CA GLN A 307 -4.24 128.77 45.34
C GLN A 307 -5.14 128.50 46.55
N GLU A 308 -4.70 127.74 47.56
CA GLU A 308 -5.46 127.56 48.81
C GLU A 308 -5.49 128.82 49.69
N GLU A 309 -4.44 129.65 49.66
CA GLU A 309 -4.40 130.94 50.38
C GLU A 309 -5.31 131.99 49.68
N ARG A 310 -5.33 131.99 48.34
CA ARG A 310 -6.23 132.85 47.54
C ARG A 310 -7.70 132.43 47.61
N ARG A 311 -7.99 131.12 47.65
CA ARG A 311 -9.37 130.62 47.81
C ARG A 311 -10.03 131.01 49.14
N ARG A 312 -9.28 131.15 50.23
CA ARG A 312 -9.83 131.64 51.51
C ARG A 312 -10.14 133.14 51.50
N ALA A 313 -9.40 133.94 50.73
CA ALA A 313 -9.65 135.37 50.57
C ALA A 313 -10.81 135.66 49.60
N ASP A 314 -10.92 134.91 48.51
CA ASP A 314 -11.96 135.11 47.49
C ASP A 314 -13.34 134.60 47.93
N ALA A 315 -13.40 133.53 48.75
CA ALA A 315 -14.65 133.03 49.31
C ALA A 315 -15.30 133.99 50.34
N ALA A 316 -14.50 134.83 51.03
CA ALA A 316 -15.01 135.85 51.95
C ALA A 316 -15.52 137.10 51.21
N ALA A 317 -14.97 137.43 50.04
CA ALA A 317 -15.40 138.57 49.23
C ALA A 317 -16.65 138.29 48.37
N ALA A 318 -16.80 137.06 47.87
CA ALA A 318 -17.94 136.68 47.03
C ALA A 318 -19.29 136.62 47.77
N GLU A 319 -19.29 136.39 49.09
CA GLU A 319 -20.52 136.36 49.90
C GLU A 319 -21.05 137.77 50.22
N ILE A 320 -20.18 138.77 50.32
CA ILE A 320 -20.55 140.17 50.57
C ILE A 320 -21.17 140.82 49.32
N LEU A 321 -20.67 140.46 48.12
CA LEU A 321 -21.17 141.01 46.85
C LEU A 321 -22.58 140.49 46.51
N ARG A 322 -22.84 139.19 46.72
CA ARG A 322 -24.17 138.60 46.47
C ARG A 322 -25.29 139.20 47.32
N GLN A 323 -25.00 139.62 48.56
CA GLN A 323 -26.01 140.28 49.41
C GLN A 323 -26.28 141.74 49.01
N GLN A 324 -25.37 142.41 48.31
CA GLN A 324 -25.58 143.77 47.81
C GLN A 324 -26.39 143.78 46.50
N GLU A 325 -26.11 142.87 45.57
CA GLU A 325 -26.81 142.80 44.28
C GLU A 325 -28.31 142.47 44.45
N ALA A 326 -28.65 141.60 45.40
CA ALA A 326 -30.05 141.27 45.69
C ALA A 326 -30.85 142.46 46.26
N ARG A 327 -30.20 143.43 46.93
CA ARG A 327 -30.86 144.62 47.49
C ARG A 327 -31.04 145.74 46.47
N GLU A 328 -30.16 145.85 45.49
CA GLU A 328 -30.24 146.86 44.44
C GLU A 328 -31.27 146.48 43.36
N ALA A 329 -31.39 145.18 43.04
CA ALA A 329 -32.43 144.69 42.12
C ALA A 329 -33.86 144.97 42.62
N ASP A 330 -34.12 144.80 43.93
CA ASP A 330 -35.43 145.10 44.54
C ASP A 330 -35.76 146.60 44.49
N LYS A 331 -34.79 147.49 44.75
CA LYS A 331 -34.99 148.95 44.64
C LYS A 331 -35.34 149.39 43.22
N ALA A 332 -34.67 148.82 42.21
CA ALA A 332 -34.91 149.18 40.81
C ALA A 332 -36.32 148.77 40.34
N HIS A 333 -36.76 147.57 40.74
CA HIS A 333 -38.12 147.08 40.43
C HIS A 333 -39.19 147.99 41.03
N ARG A 334 -39.03 148.39 42.30
CA ARG A 334 -39.98 149.26 42.99
C ARG A 334 -40.02 150.68 42.41
N ALA A 335 -38.88 151.22 42.01
CA ALA A 335 -38.80 152.53 41.37
C ALA A 335 -39.52 152.56 40.01
N SER A 336 -39.42 151.49 39.22
CA SER A 336 -40.10 151.35 37.93
C SER A 336 -41.62 151.42 38.08
N ILE A 337 -42.19 150.62 39.00
CA ILE A 337 -43.64 150.53 39.18
C ILE A 337 -44.22 151.85 39.73
N ASN A 338 -43.50 152.53 40.62
CA ASN A 338 -43.90 153.85 41.09
C ASN A 338 -43.92 154.91 39.99
N ARG A 339 -42.99 154.82 39.02
CA ARG A 339 -42.95 155.73 37.89
C ARG A 339 -44.13 155.51 36.95
N THR A 340 -44.50 154.26 36.70
CA THR A 340 -45.70 153.92 35.92
C THR A 340 -46.98 154.45 36.59
N ALA A 341 -47.09 154.30 37.91
CA ALA A 341 -48.22 154.86 38.66
C ALA A 341 -48.25 156.40 38.61
N LEU A 342 -47.08 157.05 38.65
CA LEU A 342 -46.95 158.50 38.51
C LEU A 342 -47.47 158.98 37.16
N GLU A 343 -47.03 158.35 36.07
CA GLU A 343 -47.42 158.69 34.70
C GLU A 343 -48.93 158.54 34.50
N ALA A 344 -49.54 157.50 35.06
CA ALA A 344 -50.99 157.29 35.01
C ALA A 344 -51.77 158.42 35.71
N PHE A 345 -51.29 158.92 36.86
CA PHE A 345 -51.93 160.06 37.53
C PHE A 345 -51.85 161.35 36.71
N ILE A 346 -50.74 161.58 36.00
CA ILE A 346 -50.57 162.75 35.15
C ILE A 346 -51.53 162.69 33.95
N ALA A 347 -51.70 161.51 33.35
CA ALA A 347 -52.57 161.30 32.19
C ALA A 347 -54.05 161.60 32.46
N GLU A 348 -54.55 161.29 33.67
CA GLU A 348 -55.95 161.53 34.09
C GLU A 348 -56.19 162.96 34.62
N GLY A 349 -55.29 163.91 34.31
CA GLY A 349 -55.47 165.34 34.56
C GLY A 349 -54.88 165.88 35.87
N MET A 350 -54.07 165.10 36.59
CA MET A 350 -53.44 165.53 37.84
C MET A 350 -52.08 166.21 37.61
N PRO A 351 -51.79 167.39 38.21
CA PRO A 351 -50.49 168.02 38.11
C PRO A 351 -49.36 167.14 38.68
N GLU A 352 -48.20 167.12 38.02
CA GLU A 352 -47.07 166.23 38.35
C GLU A 352 -46.63 166.29 39.82
N ALA A 353 -46.61 167.49 40.42
CA ALA A 353 -46.25 167.66 41.83
C ALA A 353 -47.22 166.92 42.77
N CYS A 354 -48.52 166.99 42.49
CA CYS A 354 -49.55 166.27 43.25
C CYS A 354 -49.50 164.76 42.97
N ALA A 355 -49.24 164.34 41.72
CA ALA A 355 -49.06 162.93 41.37
C ALA A 355 -47.87 162.30 42.11
N LYS A 356 -46.73 162.99 42.21
CA LYS A 356 -45.56 162.53 42.99
C LYS A 356 -45.90 162.37 44.46
N GLN A 357 -46.64 163.32 45.01
CA GLN A 357 -47.06 163.28 46.40
C GLN A 357 -48.05 162.13 46.65
N ALA A 358 -49.00 161.89 45.74
CA ALA A 358 -49.93 160.77 45.82
C ALA A 358 -49.21 159.42 45.78
N VAL A 359 -48.37 159.15 44.78
CA VAL A 359 -47.57 157.91 44.69
C VAL A 359 -46.73 157.69 45.95
N THR A 360 -46.12 158.76 46.48
CA THR A 360 -45.31 158.68 47.71
C THR A 360 -46.15 158.32 48.93
N LEU A 361 -47.32 158.94 49.11
CA LEU A 361 -48.20 158.68 50.25
C LEU A 361 -48.80 157.26 50.19
N ILE A 362 -49.08 156.75 48.99
CA ILE A 362 -49.56 155.38 48.77
C ILE A 362 -48.44 154.37 49.03
N ALA A 363 -47.23 154.61 48.50
CA ALA A 363 -46.06 153.76 48.76
C ALA A 363 -45.71 153.70 50.26
N GLN A 364 -45.92 154.80 50.98
CA GLN A 364 -45.75 154.90 52.44
C GLN A 364 -46.97 154.38 53.24
N ARG A 365 -48.04 153.91 52.57
CA ARG A 365 -49.31 153.46 53.19
C ARG A 365 -49.96 154.49 54.13
N LYS A 366 -49.76 155.78 53.87
CA LYS A 366 -50.39 156.87 54.64
C LYS A 366 -51.82 157.16 54.17
N ILE A 367 -52.22 156.66 53.01
CA ILE A 367 -53.59 156.68 52.51
C ILE A 367 -54.22 155.30 52.81
N PRO A 368 -55.20 155.21 53.73
CA PRO A 368 -55.83 153.94 54.08
C PRO A 368 -56.55 153.30 52.89
N ASN A 369 -56.57 151.97 52.84
CA ASN A 369 -57.25 151.14 51.83
C ASN A 369 -56.76 151.28 50.37
N ILE A 370 -55.56 151.83 50.15
CA ILE A 370 -54.93 151.96 48.83
C ILE A 370 -53.43 151.54 48.93
N ALA A 371 -52.93 150.77 47.97
CA ALA A 371 -51.53 150.29 47.95
C ALA A 371 -51.00 150.09 46.51
N ILE A 372 -49.68 150.21 46.33
CA ILE A 372 -48.97 149.85 45.09
C ILE A 372 -48.39 148.44 45.28
N SER A 373 -48.70 147.52 44.37
CA SER A 373 -48.06 146.20 44.33
C SER A 373 -46.72 146.33 43.61
N TYR A 374 -45.65 145.85 44.26
CA TYR A 374 -44.32 145.81 43.67
C TYR A 374 -43.95 144.44 43.17
#